data_AF-A0A559TK57-F1
#
_entry.id   AF-A0A559TK57-F1
#
_cell.length_a   1.000
_cell.length_b   1.000
_cell.length_c   1.000
_cell.angle_alpha   90.00
_cell.angle_beta   90.00
_cell.angle_gamma   90.00
#
_symmetry.space_group_name_H-M   'P 1'
#
loop_
_entity.id
_entity.type
_entity.pdbx_description
1 polymer ?
#
loop_
_entity_poly.entity_id
_entity_poly.type
_entity_poly.pdbx_seq_one_letter_code
_entity_poly.pdbx_strand_id
1 'polypeptide(L)'
;MDADVAERAEIDPAQALGRRLEACYRHIYATAMADVPICNPALGIASTGFRTYGGRAFGIVTTPWFMNLVAADLPQGPSSAPAATGTTLRVGLPAGEVGFIAGELDAIDRVDSCSLFSPVFEFATMEAALETADEAARAFFDPATLEPPPAPPAAVNRRDLLRGHFRRREEASE
;
A
#
# COMPACT_ATOMS: atom_id res chain seq x y z
N MET A 1 45.43 -11.84 -0.04
CA MET A 1 44.33 -11.22 0.72
C MET A 1 44.23 -9.80 0.19
N ASP A 2 43.48 -9.62 -0.89
CA ASP A 2 43.06 -8.32 -1.47
C ASP A 2 42.29 -8.63 -2.75
N ALA A 3 41.07 -9.11 -2.54
CA ALA A 3 39.99 -9.29 -3.50
C ALA A 3 38.81 -9.58 -2.57
N ASP A 4 37.99 -8.60 -2.21
CA ASP A 4 36.75 -8.35 -2.94
C ASP A 4 36.05 -7.09 -2.40
N VAL A 5 36.65 -5.91 -2.61
CA VAL A 5 36.01 -4.60 -2.27
C VAL A 5 35.47 -3.94 -3.55
N ALA A 6 35.04 -4.76 -4.50
CA ALA A 6 34.43 -4.31 -5.75
C ALA A 6 33.00 -4.85 -5.87
N GLU A 7 32.23 -4.80 -4.79
CA GLU A 7 30.78 -4.91 -4.84
C GLU A 7 30.25 -3.62 -5.49
N ARG A 8 30.21 -3.65 -6.83
CA ARG A 8 29.45 -2.70 -7.64
C ARG A 8 28.09 -2.53 -6.96
N ALA A 9 27.80 -1.33 -6.48
CA ALA A 9 26.50 -0.98 -5.93
C ALA A 9 25.44 -1.07 -7.05
N GLU A 10 25.05 -2.28 -7.42
CA GLU A 10 23.82 -2.53 -8.14
C GLU A 10 22.70 -2.03 -7.24
N ILE A 11 22.05 -0.97 -7.70
CA ILE A 11 20.85 -0.45 -7.06
C ILE A 11 19.88 -1.61 -6.87
N ASP A 12 19.45 -1.84 -5.64
CA ASP A 12 18.38 -2.79 -5.31
C ASP A 12 17.19 -2.59 -6.28
N PRO A 13 16.78 -3.62 -7.04
CA PRO A 13 15.68 -3.54 -8.00
C PRO A 13 14.39 -2.94 -7.42
N ALA A 14 14.09 -3.19 -6.14
CA ALA A 14 12.93 -2.61 -5.48
C ALA A 14 13.08 -1.08 -5.32
N GLN A 15 14.27 -0.60 -4.95
CA GLN A 15 14.54 0.84 -4.88
C GLN A 15 14.55 1.51 -6.25
N ALA A 16 15.04 0.82 -7.29
CA ALA A 16 14.95 1.30 -8.67
C ALA A 16 13.49 1.48 -9.11
N LEU A 17 12.61 0.54 -8.76
CA LEU A 17 11.17 0.65 -9.01
C LEU A 17 10.57 1.85 -8.27
N GLY A 18 10.87 2.03 -6.97
CA GLY A 18 10.40 3.19 -6.21
C GLY A 18 10.76 4.52 -6.88
N ARG A 19 11.99 4.67 -7.37
CA ARG A 19 12.41 5.87 -8.11
C ARG A 19 11.64 6.07 -9.42
N ARG A 20 11.34 4.99 -10.15
CA ARG A 20 10.51 5.07 -11.36
C ARG A 20 9.07 5.49 -11.04
N LEU A 21 8.51 4.98 -9.94
CA LEU A 21 7.17 5.36 -9.47
C LEU A 21 7.13 6.83 -9.09
N GLU A 22 8.12 7.33 -8.35
CA GLU A 22 8.23 8.77 -8.05
C GLU A 22 8.25 9.61 -9.32
N ALA A 23 9.06 9.23 -10.31
CA ALA A 23 9.13 9.96 -11.57
C ALA A 23 7.79 9.96 -12.31
N CYS A 24 7.09 8.82 -12.32
CA CYS A 24 5.77 8.70 -12.95
C CYS A 24 4.72 9.56 -12.23
N TYR A 25 4.65 9.51 -10.91
CA TYR A 25 3.71 10.34 -10.16
C TYR A 25 4.05 11.82 -10.23
N ARG A 26 5.33 12.20 -10.33
CA ARG A 26 5.72 13.61 -10.57
C ARG A 26 5.21 14.10 -11.92
N HIS A 27 5.25 13.24 -12.94
CA HIS A 27 4.66 13.56 -14.23
C HIS A 27 3.14 13.73 -14.12
N ILE A 28 2.43 12.81 -13.47
CA ILE A 28 0.97 12.90 -13.23
C ILE A 28 0.60 14.17 -12.46
N TYR A 29 1.40 14.54 -11.46
CA TYR A 29 1.21 15.77 -10.71
C TYR A 29 1.30 16.98 -11.63
N ALA A 30 2.35 17.07 -12.45
CA ALA A 30 2.54 18.18 -13.37
C ALA A 30 1.51 18.27 -14.50
N THR A 31 0.88 17.17 -14.90
CA THR A 31 -0.02 17.14 -16.08
C THR A 31 -1.50 17.05 -15.78
N ALA A 32 -1.89 16.42 -14.67
CA ALA A 32 -3.30 16.10 -14.40
C ALA A 32 -3.77 16.46 -12.99
N MET A 33 -2.87 16.46 -11.99
CA MET A 33 -3.27 16.58 -10.58
C MET A 33 -2.93 17.91 -9.90
N ALA A 34 -2.03 18.74 -10.45
CA ALA A 34 -1.54 19.96 -9.78
C ALA A 34 -2.66 20.90 -9.29
N ASP A 35 -3.71 21.08 -10.08
CA ASP A 35 -4.82 22.01 -9.78
C ASP A 35 -6.04 21.33 -9.13
N VAL A 36 -5.94 20.05 -8.78
CA VAL A 36 -7.05 19.30 -8.19
C VAL A 36 -7.15 19.61 -6.69
N PRO A 37 -8.33 20.00 -6.15
CA PRO A 37 -8.49 20.40 -4.74
C PRO A 37 -8.13 19.33 -3.70
N ILE A 38 -7.99 18.07 -4.12
CA ILE A 38 -7.59 16.97 -3.23
C ILE A 38 -6.09 17.00 -2.89
N CYS A 39 -5.29 17.77 -3.62
CA CYS A 39 -3.85 17.85 -3.42
C CYS A 39 -3.49 18.68 -2.17
N ASN A 40 -2.77 18.06 -1.24
CA ASN A 40 -2.15 18.70 -0.10
C ASN A 40 -0.83 19.38 -0.53
N PRO A 41 -0.75 20.73 -0.53
CA PRO A 41 0.43 21.46 -1.00
C PRO A 41 1.65 21.32 -0.07
N ALA A 42 1.48 20.82 1.15
CA ALA A 42 2.59 20.56 2.08
C ALA A 42 3.37 19.29 1.72
N LEU A 43 2.84 18.46 0.82
CA LEU A 43 3.43 17.18 0.47
C LEU A 43 4.04 17.20 -0.93
N GLY A 44 5.15 16.48 -1.06
CA GLY A 44 5.75 16.13 -2.34
C GLY A 44 5.41 14.69 -2.73
N ILE A 45 6.26 14.12 -3.59
CA ILE A 45 6.16 12.73 -4.02
C ILE A 45 7.41 11.98 -3.58
N ALA A 46 7.21 10.88 -2.85
CA ALA A 46 8.29 10.05 -2.33
C ALA A 46 7.91 8.57 -2.29
N SER A 47 8.92 7.72 -2.43
CA SER A 47 8.85 6.28 -2.23
C SER A 47 9.65 5.87 -1.00
N THR A 48 9.00 5.18 -0.06
CA THR A 48 9.57 4.80 1.24
C THR A 48 9.49 3.29 1.47
N GLY A 49 10.54 2.71 2.06
CA GLY A 49 10.52 1.33 2.54
C GLY A 49 10.47 0.24 1.46
N PHE A 50 10.86 0.57 0.22
CA PHE A 50 10.88 -0.36 -0.90
C PHE A 50 11.80 -1.56 -0.64
N ARG A 51 11.25 -2.78 -0.79
CA ARG A 51 11.95 -4.05 -0.58
C ARG A 51 11.41 -5.14 -1.48
N THR A 52 12.22 -6.17 -1.73
CA THR A 52 11.80 -7.37 -2.45
C THR A 52 11.17 -8.39 -1.49
N TYR A 53 10.04 -8.96 -1.89
CA TYR A 53 9.38 -10.08 -1.20
C TYR A 53 8.60 -10.94 -2.21
N GLY A 54 8.80 -12.27 -2.17
CA GLY A 54 8.06 -13.19 -3.05
C GLY A 54 8.20 -12.93 -4.56
N GLY A 55 9.33 -12.34 -5.00
CA GLY A 55 9.55 -12.00 -6.42
C GLY A 55 8.97 -10.66 -6.86
N ARG A 56 8.32 -9.92 -5.95
CA ARG A 56 7.74 -8.60 -6.20
C ARG A 56 8.44 -7.55 -5.34
N ALA A 57 8.36 -6.30 -5.75
CA ALA A 57 8.78 -5.16 -4.94
C ALA A 57 7.57 -4.53 -4.25
N PHE A 58 7.72 -4.25 -2.95
CA PHE A 58 6.71 -3.61 -2.11
C PHE A 58 7.28 -2.36 -1.46
N GLY A 59 6.50 -1.30 -1.39
CA GLY A 59 6.88 -0.06 -0.69
C GLY A 59 5.71 0.90 -0.58
N ILE A 60 5.88 1.98 0.18
CA ILE A 60 4.89 3.05 0.28
C ILE A 60 5.20 4.13 -0.74
N VAL A 61 4.19 4.57 -1.48
CA VAL A 61 4.24 5.78 -2.29
C VAL A 61 3.36 6.84 -1.65
N THR A 62 3.98 7.96 -1.31
CA THR A 62 3.32 9.17 -0.82
C THR A 62 3.22 10.18 -1.95
N THR A 63 2.03 10.73 -2.15
CA THR A 63 1.73 11.80 -3.11
C THR A 63 0.95 12.91 -2.42
N PRO A 64 0.76 14.08 -3.06
CA PRO A 64 -0.12 15.11 -2.54
C PRO A 64 -1.59 14.68 -2.36
N TRP A 65 -2.05 13.58 -2.98
CA TRP A 65 -3.46 13.19 -2.95
C TRP A 65 -3.74 11.82 -2.30
N PHE A 66 -2.74 10.94 -2.17
CA PHE A 66 -2.84 9.66 -1.45
C PHE A 66 -1.52 9.23 -0.82
N MET A 67 -1.60 8.27 0.11
CA MET A 67 -0.50 7.40 0.52
C MET A 67 -0.91 5.93 0.37
N ASN A 68 -0.18 5.17 -0.44
CA ASN A 68 -0.53 3.79 -0.77
C ASN A 68 0.65 2.85 -0.55
N LEU A 69 0.38 1.64 -0.03
CA LEU A 69 1.27 0.50 -0.20
C LEU A 69 1.12 0.01 -1.64
N VAL A 70 2.23 -0.10 -2.37
CA VAL A 70 2.24 -0.54 -3.77
C VAL A 70 3.03 -1.83 -3.91
N ALA A 71 2.63 -2.64 -4.90
CA ALA A 71 3.32 -3.86 -5.28
C ALA A 71 3.44 -3.94 -6.81
N ALA A 72 4.66 -4.23 -7.31
CA ALA A 72 4.87 -4.53 -8.72
C ALA A 72 5.84 -5.69 -8.90
N ASP A 73 5.71 -6.40 -10.01
CA ASP A 73 6.58 -7.53 -10.31
C ASP A 73 7.99 -7.04 -10.68
N LEU A 74 9.01 -7.75 -10.19
CA LEU A 74 10.39 -7.48 -10.59
C LEU A 74 10.70 -8.23 -11.89
N PRO A 75 11.51 -7.66 -12.81
CA PRO A 75 11.81 -8.31 -14.10
C PRO A 75 12.39 -9.72 -13.99
N GLN A 76 13.16 -9.98 -12.93
CA GLN A 76 13.80 -11.26 -12.62
C GLN A 76 12.96 -12.18 -11.71
N GLY A 77 11.75 -11.76 -11.30
CA GLY A 77 10.86 -12.53 -10.44
C GLY A 77 9.79 -13.33 -11.22
N PRO A 78 9.10 -14.27 -10.55
CA PRO A 78 7.87 -14.85 -11.10
C PRO A 78 6.84 -13.75 -11.36
N SER A 79 6.31 -13.71 -12.58
CA SER A 79 5.22 -12.81 -12.92
C SER A 79 3.95 -13.20 -12.16
N SER A 80 3.27 -12.21 -11.59
CA SER A 80 1.94 -12.40 -11.02
C SER A 80 0.96 -12.81 -12.12
N ALA A 81 -0.02 -13.67 -11.76
CA ALA A 81 -1.08 -14.06 -12.68
C ALA A 81 -1.80 -12.81 -13.22
N PRO A 82 -2.13 -12.74 -14.52
CA PRO A 82 -2.81 -11.58 -15.11
C PRO A 82 -4.07 -11.22 -14.34
N ALA A 83 -4.27 -9.93 -14.07
CA ALA A 83 -5.47 -9.41 -13.43
C ALA A 83 -5.93 -8.17 -14.19
N ALA A 84 -7.24 -8.04 -14.39
CA ALA A 84 -7.78 -6.84 -14.99
C ALA A 84 -7.66 -5.66 -14.02
N THR A 85 -7.37 -4.47 -14.55
CA THR A 85 -7.40 -3.22 -13.77
C THR A 85 -8.73 -3.10 -12.99
N GLY A 86 -8.63 -2.75 -11.71
CA GLY A 86 -9.75 -2.70 -10.76
C GLY A 86 -10.04 -4.00 -10.01
N THR A 87 -9.37 -5.11 -10.34
CA THR A 87 -9.55 -6.38 -9.63
C THR A 87 -8.91 -6.35 -8.25
N THR A 88 -9.66 -6.76 -7.21
CA THR A 88 -9.10 -6.97 -5.87
C THR A 88 -8.30 -8.26 -5.80
N LEU A 89 -7.07 -8.17 -5.32
CA LEU A 89 -6.11 -9.25 -5.13
C LEU A 89 -5.77 -9.36 -3.64
N ARG A 90 -5.63 -10.58 -3.15
CA ARG A 90 -5.21 -10.85 -1.76
C ARG A 90 -3.76 -11.32 -1.79
N VAL A 91 -2.90 -10.60 -1.07
CA VAL A 91 -1.45 -10.87 -1.01
C VAL A 91 -1.07 -11.15 0.43
N GLY A 92 -0.46 -12.31 0.69
CA GLY A 92 0.05 -12.66 2.01
C GLY A 92 1.39 -11.98 2.28
N LEU A 93 1.40 -10.99 3.16
CA LEU A 93 2.61 -10.36 3.71
C LEU A 93 2.93 -10.98 5.09
N PRO A 94 4.15 -10.79 5.63
CA PRO A 94 4.51 -11.37 6.92
C PRO A 94 3.57 -10.98 8.07
N ALA A 95 3.02 -9.77 8.04
CA ALA A 95 2.05 -9.33 9.04
C ALA A 95 0.66 -9.98 8.82
N GLY A 96 0.30 -10.34 7.60
CA GLY A 96 -1.02 -10.89 7.29
C GLY A 96 -1.45 -10.68 5.84
N GLU A 97 -2.69 -11.06 5.53
CA GLU A 97 -3.24 -10.94 4.18
C GLU A 97 -3.80 -9.54 3.91
N VAL A 98 -3.21 -8.86 2.94
CA VAL A 98 -3.57 -7.49 2.53
C VAL A 98 -4.31 -7.51 1.20
N GLY A 99 -5.36 -6.69 1.10
CA GLY A 99 -6.10 -6.48 -0.14
C GLY A 99 -5.47 -5.37 -0.99
N PHE A 100 -5.13 -5.68 -2.23
CA PHE A 100 -4.65 -4.74 -3.23
C PHE A 100 -5.64 -4.63 -4.38
N ILE A 101 -5.70 -3.47 -5.02
CA ILE A 101 -6.43 -3.27 -6.27
C ILE A 101 -5.41 -3.27 -7.41
N ALA A 102 -5.63 -4.14 -8.40
CA ALA A 102 -4.81 -4.18 -9.61
C ALA A 102 -4.96 -2.87 -10.38
N GLY A 103 -3.83 -2.26 -10.72
CA GLY A 103 -3.78 -1.05 -11.53
C GLY A 103 -2.72 -1.14 -12.60
N GLU A 104 -2.78 -0.21 -13.54
CA GLU A 104 -1.80 -0.05 -14.61
C GLU A 104 -1.29 1.39 -14.60
N LEU A 105 0.00 1.54 -14.89
CA LEU A 105 0.69 2.81 -14.94
C LEU A 105 1.64 2.78 -16.14
N ASP A 106 1.44 3.67 -17.11
CA ASP A 106 2.07 3.62 -18.44
C ASP A 106 3.59 3.37 -18.44
N ALA A 107 4.31 3.84 -17.42
CA ALA A 107 5.77 3.70 -17.33
C ALA A 107 6.25 2.47 -16.54
N ILE A 108 5.35 1.75 -15.86
CA ILE A 108 5.65 0.65 -14.92
C ILE A 108 4.91 -0.65 -15.30
N ASP A 109 3.90 -0.57 -16.16
CA ASP A 109 2.89 -1.61 -16.42
C ASP A 109 2.02 -1.82 -15.18
N ARG A 110 1.95 -3.05 -14.66
CA ARG A 110 1.07 -3.38 -13.55
C ARG A 110 1.62 -2.90 -12.21
N VAL A 111 0.82 -2.11 -11.51
CA VAL A 111 1.07 -1.67 -10.14
C VAL A 111 -0.19 -1.95 -9.33
N ASP A 112 -0.11 -2.93 -8.44
CA ASP A 112 -1.17 -3.21 -7.49
C ASP A 112 -1.04 -2.22 -6.30
N SER A 113 -2.15 -1.68 -5.81
CA SER A 113 -2.13 -0.67 -4.74
C SER A 113 -3.12 -0.95 -3.62
N CYS A 114 -2.72 -0.66 -2.39
CA CYS A 114 -3.55 -0.69 -1.19
C CYS A 114 -3.55 0.72 -0.58
N SER A 115 -4.73 1.36 -0.56
CA SER A 115 -4.89 2.72 -0.05
C SER A 115 -4.75 2.73 1.48
N LEU A 116 -3.78 3.51 1.99
CA LEU A 116 -3.63 3.75 3.43
C LEU A 116 -4.32 5.06 3.81
N PHE A 117 -4.09 6.11 3.03
CA PHE A 117 -4.68 7.43 3.23
C PHE A 117 -5.13 8.04 1.91
N SER A 118 -6.38 8.49 1.85
CA SER A 118 -6.93 9.23 0.72
C SER A 118 -8.21 9.96 1.17
N PRO A 119 -8.21 11.30 1.27
CA PRO A 119 -7.09 12.22 1.02
C PRO A 119 -6.05 12.22 2.15
N VAL A 120 -4.91 12.87 1.91
CA VAL A 120 -3.75 12.99 2.82
C VAL A 120 -3.70 14.33 3.58
N PHE A 121 -4.88 14.89 3.90
CA PHE A 121 -4.97 16.20 4.56
C PHE A 121 -4.54 16.21 6.02
N GLU A 122 -4.46 15.04 6.66
CA GLU A 122 -4.00 14.92 8.04
C GLU A 122 -2.51 15.23 8.22
N PHE A 123 -1.72 15.13 7.14
CA PHE A 123 -0.29 15.40 7.19
C PHE A 123 -0.01 16.88 7.02
N ALA A 124 0.45 17.52 8.11
CA ALA A 124 0.85 18.93 8.10
C ALA A 124 2.19 19.18 7.38
N THR A 125 3.08 18.17 7.34
CA THR A 125 4.41 18.27 6.75
C THR A 125 4.79 16.99 6.00
N MET A 126 5.69 17.13 5.03
CA MET A 126 6.30 15.99 4.34
C MET A 126 7.04 15.05 5.30
N GLU A 127 7.70 15.60 6.32
CA GLU A 127 8.43 14.81 7.33
C GLU A 127 7.48 13.86 8.09
N ALA A 128 6.34 14.36 8.57
CA ALA A 128 5.34 13.54 9.24
C ALA A 128 4.78 12.44 8.32
N ALA A 129 4.53 12.78 7.04
CA ALA A 129 4.06 11.80 6.07
C ALA A 129 5.12 10.70 5.79
N LEU A 130 6.41 11.06 5.78
CA LEU A 130 7.50 10.10 5.59
C LEU A 130 7.70 9.20 6.81
N GLU A 131 7.59 9.74 8.02
CA GLU A 131 7.65 8.95 9.26
C GLU A 131 6.51 7.91 9.30
N THR A 132 5.28 8.32 9.02
CA THR A 132 4.14 7.39 8.91
C THR A 132 4.31 6.37 7.80
N ALA A 133 4.84 6.77 6.63
CA ALA A 133 5.11 5.84 5.54
C ALA A 133 6.17 4.79 5.90
N ASP A 134 7.21 5.19 6.64
CA ASP A 134 8.27 4.29 7.11
C ASP A 134 7.75 3.31 8.17
N GLU A 135 6.93 3.79 9.11
CA GLU A 135 6.25 2.93 10.09
C GLU A 135 5.31 1.94 9.41
N ALA A 136 4.45 2.39 8.48
CA ALA A 136 3.56 1.52 7.72
C ALA A 136 4.35 0.47 6.93
N ALA A 137 5.44 0.87 6.26
CA ALA A 137 6.31 -0.07 5.53
C ALA A 137 6.93 -1.13 6.43
N ARG A 138 7.22 -0.82 7.71
CA ARG A 138 7.68 -1.81 8.69
C ARG A 138 6.53 -2.70 9.16
N ALA A 139 5.39 -2.11 9.50
CA ALA A 139 4.22 -2.79 10.04
C ALA A 139 3.73 -3.93 9.14
N PHE A 140 3.67 -3.73 7.81
CA PHE A 140 3.24 -4.79 6.88
C PHE A 140 4.18 -5.99 6.80
N PHE A 141 5.42 -5.84 7.24
CA PHE A 141 6.46 -6.87 7.19
C PHE A 141 6.86 -7.39 8.58
N ASP A 142 6.22 -6.89 9.64
CA ASP A 142 6.43 -7.37 11.00
C ASP A 142 5.29 -8.33 11.39
N PRO A 143 5.58 -9.64 11.55
CA PRO A 143 4.57 -10.63 11.96
C PRO A 143 3.97 -10.36 13.35
N ALA A 144 4.59 -9.52 14.18
CA ALA A 144 4.06 -9.14 15.50
C ALA A 144 3.05 -7.98 15.45
N THR A 145 2.91 -7.29 14.31
CA THR A 145 2.18 -6.02 14.24
C THR A 145 0.67 -6.17 13.99
N LEU A 146 0.20 -7.20 13.28
CA LEU A 146 -1.24 -7.38 13.06
C LEU A 146 -1.82 -8.35 14.08
N GLU A 147 -2.65 -7.80 14.98
CA GLU A 147 -3.59 -8.56 15.80
C GLU A 147 -4.49 -9.39 14.85
N PRO A 148 -4.75 -10.68 15.14
CA PRO A 148 -5.55 -11.52 14.25
C PRO A 148 -6.89 -10.85 13.96
N PRO A 149 -7.39 -10.92 12.71
CA PRO A 149 -8.64 -10.27 12.34
C PRO A 149 -9.74 -10.70 13.32
N PRO A 150 -10.54 -9.77 13.85
CA PRO A 150 -11.64 -10.14 14.73
C PRO A 150 -12.53 -11.13 13.98
N ALA A 151 -12.97 -12.17 14.68
CA ALA A 151 -13.84 -13.20 14.10
C ALA A 151 -14.99 -12.51 13.32
N PRO A 152 -15.32 -13.00 12.11
CA PRO A 152 -16.32 -12.35 11.28
C PRO A 152 -17.60 -12.17 12.10
N PRO A 153 -18.17 -10.95 12.17
CA PRO A 153 -19.39 -10.72 12.91
C PRO A 153 -20.45 -11.68 12.37
N ALA A 154 -21.17 -12.35 13.29
CA ALA A 154 -22.21 -13.30 12.95
C ALA A 154 -23.10 -12.71 11.86
N ALA A 155 -23.25 -13.43 10.75
CA ALA A 155 -23.93 -12.96 9.56
C ALA A 155 -25.33 -12.43 9.94
N VAL A 156 -25.49 -11.12 9.94
CA VAL A 156 -26.78 -10.49 10.21
C VAL A 156 -27.70 -10.88 9.07
N ASN A 157 -28.69 -11.70 9.38
CA ASN A 157 -29.68 -12.09 8.39
C ASN A 157 -30.48 -10.84 8.00
N ARG A 158 -30.27 -10.37 6.76
CA ARG A 158 -30.90 -9.14 6.23
C ARG A 158 -32.44 -9.20 6.31
N ARG A 159 -33.04 -10.40 6.41
CA ARG A 159 -34.50 -10.57 6.60
C ARG A 159 -34.98 -10.25 8.01
N ASP A 160 -34.12 -10.34 9.04
CA ASP A 160 -34.49 -9.99 10.42
C ASP A 160 -34.49 -8.46 10.63
N LEU A 161 -33.65 -7.73 9.90
CA LEU A 161 -33.60 -6.26 9.91
C LEU A 161 -34.87 -5.64 9.32
N LEU A 162 -35.45 -6.23 8.27
CA LEU A 162 -36.68 -5.74 7.64
C LEU A 162 -37.94 -6.07 8.46
N ARG A 163 -37.84 -6.95 9.48
CA ARG A 163 -38.97 -7.39 10.31
C ARG A 163 -38.94 -6.83 11.74
N GLY A 164 -38.00 -5.93 12.07
CA GLY A 164 -38.02 -5.19 13.34
C GLY A 164 -37.77 -6.04 14.59
N HIS A 165 -37.25 -7.26 14.47
CA HIS A 165 -36.93 -8.10 15.62
C HIS A 165 -35.54 -7.78 16.18
N PHE A 166 -35.38 -6.61 16.77
CA PHE A 166 -34.25 -6.33 17.66
C PHE A 166 -34.46 -7.09 18.98
N ARG A 167 -33.95 -8.31 19.08
CA ARG A 167 -33.76 -8.95 20.40
C ARG A 167 -32.61 -8.24 21.11
N ARG A 168 -32.94 -7.29 21.99
CA ARG A 168 -32.06 -6.85 23.07
C ARG A 168 -31.84 -8.07 23.98
N ARG A 169 -30.61 -8.58 24.03
CA ARG A 169 -30.22 -9.52 25.09
C ARG A 169 -29.52 -8.71 26.17
N GLU A 170 -30.31 -8.28 27.15
CA GLU A 170 -29.82 -8.00 28.50
C GLU A 170 -29.38 -9.32 29.17
N GLU A 171 -28.54 -9.15 30.20
CA GLU A 171 -28.16 -10.03 31.33
C GLU A 171 -26.62 -10.00 31.46
N ALA A 172 -26.03 -9.26 32.42
CA ALA A 172 -25.92 -9.60 33.86
C ALA A 172 -25.27 -11.00 34.03
N SER A 173 -24.21 -11.24 34.80
CA SER A 173 -23.66 -10.62 36.00
C SER A 173 -22.28 -11.24 36.25
N GLU A 174 -21.37 -10.50 36.88
CA GLU A 174 -20.75 -10.89 38.16
C GLU A 174 -20.22 -9.64 38.87
#